data_AF-C1DV52-F1
#
_entry.id   AF-C1DV52-F1
#
_cell.length_a   1.000
_cell.length_b   1.000
_cell.length_c   1.000
_cell.angle_alpha   90.00
_cell.angle_beta   90.00
_cell.angle_gamma   90.00
#
_symmetry.space_group_name_H-M   'P 1'
#
loop_
_entity.id
_entity.type
_entity.pdbx_description
1 polymer ?
#
loop_
_entity_poly.entity_id
_entity_poly.type
_entity_poly.pdbx_seq_one_letter_code
_entity_poly.pdbx_strand_id
1 'polypeptide(L)'
;MVEIKQDLKKLYEKDYYNWLIENIKLLKEKDFVYKWENYPNLRSKIWRISIITSQDKIKRLLEENPSLKSKIEKCLEDAWKDATGWIAQETDKDLEDLPLKSPYSFDEIMSFNPKKEDVAKWPYNL
;
A
#
# COMPACT_ATOMS: atom_id res chain seq x y z
N MET A 1 -15.73 32.58 -13.55
CA MET A 1 -16.25 32.16 -12.22
C MET A 1 -16.62 30.68 -12.17
N VAL A 2 -17.35 30.12 -13.14
CA VAL A 2 -17.68 28.67 -13.19
C VAL A 2 -16.46 27.81 -13.56
N GLU A 3 -15.70 28.25 -14.58
CA GLU A 3 -14.53 27.54 -15.11
C GLU A 3 -13.41 27.37 -14.06
N ILE A 4 -13.08 28.45 -13.34
CA ILE A 4 -12.10 28.43 -12.23
C ILE A 4 -12.52 27.46 -11.10
N LYS A 5 -13.81 27.34 -10.78
CA LYS A 5 -14.28 26.38 -9.77
C LYS A 5 -14.18 24.93 -10.26
N GLN A 6 -14.37 24.69 -11.56
CA GLN A 6 -14.22 23.37 -12.18
C GLN A 6 -12.76 22.95 -12.26
N ASP A 7 -11.86 23.88 -12.58
CA ASP A 7 -10.43 23.63 -12.63
C ASP A 7 -9.83 23.43 -11.23
N LEU A 8 -10.27 24.22 -10.23
CA LEU A 8 -9.90 23.99 -8.83
C LEU A 8 -10.38 22.64 -8.33
N LYS A 9 -11.60 22.22 -8.67
CA LYS A 9 -12.12 20.88 -8.31
C LYS A 9 -11.33 19.76 -8.98
N LYS A 10 -10.97 19.90 -10.26
CA LYS A 10 -10.09 18.95 -10.97
C LYS A 10 -8.69 18.89 -10.37
N LEU A 11 -8.10 20.03 -10.04
CA LEU A 11 -6.78 20.11 -9.42
C LEU A 11 -6.80 19.47 -8.03
N TYR A 12 -7.78 19.82 -7.20
CA TYR A 12 -8.03 19.17 -5.92
C TYR A 12 -8.21 17.65 -6.09
N GLU A 13 -9.09 17.19 -6.96
CA GLU A 13 -9.34 15.76 -7.16
C GLU A 13 -8.12 14.99 -7.69
N LYS A 14 -7.26 15.65 -8.48
CA LYS A 14 -5.99 15.12 -8.98
C LYS A 14 -4.93 15.08 -7.89
N ASP A 15 -4.83 16.12 -7.06
CA ASP A 15 -3.88 16.18 -5.95
C ASP A 15 -4.26 15.19 -4.85
N TYR A 16 -5.55 14.99 -4.56
CA TYR A 16 -6.02 13.95 -3.64
C TYR A 16 -5.87 12.53 -4.21
N TYR A 17 -6.04 12.34 -5.53
CA TYR A 17 -5.71 11.06 -6.17
C TYR A 17 -4.21 10.81 -6.13
N ASN A 18 -3.39 11.83 -6.37
CA ASN A 18 -1.93 11.74 -6.22
C ASN A 18 -1.52 11.55 -4.77
N TRP A 19 -2.26 12.07 -3.78
CA TRP A 19 -1.96 11.92 -2.36
C TRP A 19 -2.43 10.57 -1.83
N LEU A 20 -3.57 10.05 -2.30
CA LEU A 20 -4.00 8.68 -2.06
C LEU A 20 -3.06 7.69 -2.75
N ILE A 21 -2.64 7.98 -3.99
CA ILE A 21 -1.54 7.27 -4.63
C ILE A 21 -0.26 7.45 -3.83
N GLU A 22 0.13 8.61 -3.29
CA GLU A 22 1.36 8.75 -2.47
C GLU A 22 1.28 7.98 -1.15
N ASN A 23 0.09 7.83 -0.56
CA ASN A 23 -0.12 7.06 0.68
C ASN A 23 -0.34 5.56 0.43
N ILE A 24 -0.85 5.18 -0.73
CA ILE A 24 -0.80 3.81 -1.22
C ILE A 24 0.57 3.52 -1.83
N LYS A 25 1.32 4.54 -2.24
CA LYS A 25 2.76 4.50 -2.44
C LYS A 25 3.52 4.57 -1.11
N LEU A 26 2.85 4.67 0.03
CA LEU A 26 3.47 4.31 1.31
C LEU A 26 3.28 2.80 1.59
N LEU A 27 2.37 2.12 0.87
CA LEU A 27 2.55 0.71 0.53
C LEU A 27 3.65 0.49 -0.55
N LYS A 28 4.15 1.54 -1.25
CA LYS A 28 4.90 1.41 -2.54
C LYS A 28 6.18 0.66 -2.48
N GLU A 29 6.87 0.49 -1.36
CA GLU A 29 8.11 -0.26 -1.54
C GLU A 29 7.79 -1.72 -1.85
N LYS A 30 6.72 -2.33 -1.30
CA LYS A 30 6.78 -3.79 -1.13
C LYS A 30 5.47 -4.59 -1.08
N ASP A 31 4.29 -3.97 -1.01
CA ASP A 31 3.07 -4.69 -0.54
C ASP A 31 3.40 -5.59 0.66
N PHE A 32 3.71 -4.92 1.77
CA PHE A 32 4.22 -5.58 2.96
C PHE A 32 3.26 -6.64 3.51
N VAL A 33 1.94 -6.58 3.23
CA VAL A 33 0.99 -7.63 3.61
C VAL A 33 1.29 -8.89 2.80
N TYR A 34 1.35 -8.79 1.47
CA TYR A 34 1.75 -9.89 0.61
C TYR A 34 3.11 -10.45 1.03
N LYS A 35 4.10 -9.58 1.27
CA LYS A 35 5.42 -10.05 1.65
C LYS A 35 5.47 -10.68 3.03
N TRP A 36 4.69 -10.16 3.97
CA TRP A 36 4.59 -10.73 5.31
C TRP A 36 4.02 -12.14 5.24
N GLU A 37 2.95 -12.34 4.47
CA GLU A 37 2.31 -13.64 4.33
C GLU A 37 3.20 -14.64 3.56
N ASN A 38 3.85 -14.20 2.48
CA ASN A 38 4.56 -15.09 1.56
C ASN A 38 6.06 -15.28 1.85
N TYR A 39 6.70 -14.37 2.60
CA TYR A 39 8.14 -14.44 2.90
C TYR A 39 8.40 -14.40 4.42
N PRO A 40 8.00 -15.44 5.18
CA PRO A 40 8.12 -15.46 6.64
C PRO A 40 9.56 -15.27 7.13
N ASN A 41 10.54 -15.81 6.39
CA ASN A 41 11.96 -15.69 6.72
C ASN A 41 12.52 -14.27 6.55
N LEU A 42 11.80 -13.38 5.85
CA LEU A 42 12.20 -12.00 5.59
C LEU A 42 11.39 -10.98 6.41
N ARG A 43 10.45 -11.44 7.25
CA ARG A 43 9.63 -10.56 8.10
C ARG A 43 10.52 -9.70 8.98
N SER A 44 10.54 -8.40 8.74
CA SER A 44 11.39 -7.48 9.48
C SER A 44 10.57 -6.54 10.38
N LYS A 45 11.24 -5.96 11.38
CA LYS A 45 10.65 -4.88 12.20
C LYS A 45 10.24 -3.69 11.32
N ILE A 46 11.02 -3.41 10.27
CA ILE A 46 10.76 -2.32 9.32
C ILE A 46 9.45 -2.60 8.58
N TRP A 47 9.26 -3.80 8.05
CA TRP A 47 8.02 -4.17 7.33
C TRP A 47 6.80 -4.00 8.23
N ARG A 48 6.90 -4.47 9.48
CA ARG A 48 5.84 -4.30 10.47
C ARG A 48 5.50 -2.83 10.72
N ILE A 49 6.51 -1.99 10.93
CA ILE A 49 6.33 -0.54 11.17
C ILE A 49 5.69 0.11 9.94
N SER A 50 6.12 -0.25 8.73
CA SER A 50 5.60 0.32 7.49
C SER A 50 4.12 -0.01 7.28
N ILE A 51 3.68 -1.25 7.56
CA ILE A 51 2.27 -1.65 7.49
C ILE A 51 1.43 -0.76 8.42
N ILE A 52 1.76 -0.76 9.72
CA ILE A 52 0.96 -0.06 10.74
C ILE A 52 0.92 1.44 10.46
N THR A 53 2.06 2.04 10.14
CA THR A 53 2.15 3.48 9.84
C THR A 53 1.32 3.86 8.61
N SER A 54 1.30 3.01 7.59
CA SER A 54 0.54 3.26 6.36
C SER A 54 -0.96 3.14 6.61
N GLN A 55 -1.40 2.11 7.34
CA GLN A 55 -2.80 1.97 7.76
C GLN A 55 -3.27 3.22 8.53
N ASP A 56 -2.49 3.71 9.50
CA ASP A 56 -2.84 4.91 10.27
C ASP A 56 -2.95 6.17 9.39
N LYS A 57 -2.04 6.33 8.41
CA LYS A 57 -2.10 7.45 7.45
C LYS A 57 -3.33 7.36 6.56
N ILE A 58 -3.62 6.19 6.00
CA ILE A 58 -4.80 5.96 5.16
C ILE A 58 -6.08 6.21 5.96
N LYS A 59 -6.14 5.75 7.21
CA LYS A 59 -7.30 5.99 8.08
C LYS A 59 -7.54 7.49 8.27
N ARG A 60 -6.52 8.25 8.68
CA ARG A 60 -6.61 9.71 8.83
C ARG A 60 -7.04 10.40 7.54
N LEU A 61 -6.46 9.99 6.40
CA LEU A 61 -6.82 10.53 5.10
C LEU A 61 -8.31 10.38 4.78
N LEU A 62 -8.85 9.17 5.00
CA LEU A 62 -10.25 8.86 4.70
C LEU A 62 -11.22 9.51 5.69
N GLU A 63 -10.79 9.75 6.93
CA GLU A 63 -11.53 10.54 7.92
C GLU A 63 -11.62 12.01 7.51
N GLU A 64 -10.50 12.61 7.08
CA GLU A 64 -10.44 14.00 6.62
C GLU A 64 -11.14 14.19 5.27
N ASN A 65 -11.14 13.17 4.40
CA ASN A 65 -11.63 13.25 3.03
C ASN A 65 -12.51 12.05 2.64
N PRO A 66 -13.76 11.95 3.15
CA PRO A 66 -14.61 10.78 2.92
C PRO A 66 -14.94 10.50 1.44
N SER A 67 -14.90 11.51 0.57
CA SER A 67 -15.14 11.36 -0.87
C SER A 67 -14.10 10.45 -1.55
N LEU A 68 -12.91 10.29 -0.97
CA LEU A 68 -11.86 9.41 -1.46
C LEU A 68 -12.21 7.93 -1.37
N LYS A 69 -13.18 7.54 -0.53
CA LYS A 69 -13.61 6.14 -0.41
C LYS A 69 -14.03 5.54 -1.74
N SER A 70 -14.66 6.35 -2.60
CA SER A 70 -15.08 5.94 -3.95
C SER A 70 -13.92 5.60 -4.91
N LYS A 71 -12.69 6.02 -4.60
CA LYS A 71 -11.50 5.84 -5.44
C LYS A 71 -10.61 4.67 -5.00
N ILE A 72 -10.88 4.07 -3.84
CA ILE A 72 -10.03 3.06 -3.20
C ILE A 72 -9.70 1.90 -4.13
N GLU A 73 -10.72 1.28 -4.74
CA GLU A 73 -10.55 0.10 -5.61
C GLU A 73 -9.57 0.36 -6.75
N LYS A 74 -9.77 1.47 -7.48
CA LYS A 74 -8.87 1.86 -8.57
C LYS A 74 -7.45 2.08 -8.07
N CYS A 75 -7.29 2.74 -6.92
CA CYS A 75 -5.97 2.98 -6.37
C CYS A 75 -5.27 1.70 -5.91
N LEU A 76 -6.01 0.70 -5.41
CA LEU A 76 -5.45 -0.62 -5.08
C LEU A 76 -4.97 -1.35 -6.34
N GLU A 77 -5.73 -1.31 -7.43
CA GLU A 77 -5.31 -1.92 -8.70
C GLU A 77 -4.03 -1.28 -9.26
N ASP A 78 -3.95 0.05 -9.25
CA ASP A 78 -2.78 0.78 -9.73
C ASP A 78 -1.56 0.49 -8.84
N ALA A 79 -1.76 0.39 -7.53
CA ALA A 79 -0.69 0.12 -6.58
C ALA A 79 -0.16 -1.31 -6.63
N TRP A 80 -1.03 -2.29 -6.85
CA TRP A 80 -0.61 -3.68 -7.01
C TRP A 80 0.32 -3.84 -8.22
N LYS A 81 -0.02 -3.20 -9.35
CA LYS A 81 0.82 -3.19 -10.55
C LYS A 81 2.22 -2.63 -10.25
N ASP A 82 2.28 -1.50 -9.54
CA ASP A 82 3.56 -0.93 -9.11
C ASP A 82 4.33 -1.88 -8.17
N ALA A 83 3.63 -2.51 -7.21
CA ALA A 83 4.24 -3.37 -6.19
C ALA A 83 4.83 -4.66 -6.76
N THR A 84 4.19 -5.29 -7.76
CA THR A 84 4.73 -6.52 -8.39
C THR A 84 6.13 -6.31 -8.96
N GLY A 85 6.39 -5.15 -9.58
CA GLY A 85 7.72 -4.75 -10.05
C GLY A 85 8.80 -4.77 -8.96
N TRP A 86 8.47 -4.26 -7.78
CA TRP A 86 9.40 -4.25 -6.64
C TRP A 86 9.54 -5.62 -5.98
N ILE A 87 8.45 -6.37 -5.83
CA ILE A 87 8.50 -7.72 -5.28
C ILE A 87 9.43 -8.59 -6.12
N ALA A 88 9.31 -8.54 -7.44
CA ALA A 88 10.19 -9.29 -8.34
C ALA A 88 11.67 -8.84 -8.26
N GLN A 89 11.95 -7.57 -7.98
CA GLN A 89 13.34 -7.10 -7.80
C GLN A 89 13.94 -7.51 -6.46
N GLU A 90 13.13 -7.61 -5.41
CA GLU A 90 13.60 -7.88 -4.06
C GLU A 90 13.56 -9.34 -3.64
N THR A 91 12.83 -10.14 -4.40
CA THR A 91 12.67 -11.57 -4.18
C THR A 91 13.10 -12.27 -5.45
N ASP A 92 13.50 -13.54 -5.33
CA ASP A 92 13.95 -14.35 -6.47
C ASP A 92 12.74 -14.87 -7.27
N LYS A 93 11.79 -13.98 -7.58
CA LYS A 93 10.48 -14.29 -8.19
C LYS A 93 10.34 -13.53 -9.49
N ASP A 94 9.88 -14.24 -10.51
CA ASP A 94 9.51 -13.63 -11.78
C ASP A 94 8.14 -12.94 -11.66
N LEU A 95 7.90 -11.93 -12.50
CA LEU A 95 6.63 -11.20 -12.52
C LEU A 95 5.45 -12.13 -12.85
N GLU A 96 5.68 -13.12 -13.70
CA GLU A 96 4.71 -14.13 -14.10
C GLU A 96 4.25 -15.03 -12.95
N ASP A 97 5.06 -15.15 -11.89
CA ASP A 97 4.74 -15.93 -10.70
C ASP A 97 3.87 -15.15 -9.70
N LEU A 98 3.65 -13.86 -9.93
CA LEU A 98 2.84 -12.99 -9.07
C LEU A 98 1.39 -12.94 -9.57
N PRO A 99 0.41 -12.84 -8.65
CA PRO A 99 -0.99 -12.67 -9.03
C PRO A 99 -1.21 -11.45 -9.95
N LEU A 100 -2.09 -11.59 -10.95
CA LEU A 100 -2.45 -10.49 -11.87
C LEU A 100 -3.22 -9.35 -11.18
N LYS A 101 -3.85 -9.62 -10.04
CA LYS A 101 -4.55 -8.65 -9.19
C LYS A 101 -4.12 -8.84 -7.74
N SER A 102 -4.24 -7.79 -6.93
CA SER A 102 -4.00 -7.88 -5.50
C SER A 102 -4.81 -9.06 -4.92
N PRO A 103 -4.16 -9.97 -4.17
CA PRO A 103 -4.86 -11.04 -3.48
C PRO A 103 -5.62 -10.54 -2.25
N TYR A 104 -5.40 -9.29 -1.84
CA TYR A 104 -6.06 -8.68 -0.68
C TYR A 104 -6.95 -7.50 -1.10
N SER A 105 -8.15 -7.46 -0.53
CA SER A 105 -9.06 -6.32 -0.56
C SER A 105 -8.58 -5.17 0.34
N PHE A 106 -9.20 -4.00 0.21
CA PHE A 106 -8.93 -2.86 1.08
C PHE A 106 -9.13 -3.20 2.56
N ASP A 107 -10.25 -3.85 2.90
CA ASP A 107 -10.60 -4.14 4.28
C ASP A 107 -9.64 -5.17 4.90
N GLU A 108 -9.19 -6.15 4.11
CA GLU A 108 -8.15 -7.10 4.54
C GLU A 108 -6.82 -6.39 4.80
N ILE A 109 -6.40 -5.49 3.90
CA ILE A 109 -5.19 -4.68 4.10
C ILE A 109 -5.31 -3.80 5.33
N MET A 110 -6.46 -3.16 5.57
CA MET A 110 -6.66 -2.24 6.69
C MET A 110 -6.83 -2.95 8.04
N SER A 111 -7.28 -4.21 8.04
CA SER A 111 -7.40 -5.03 9.25
C SER A 111 -6.18 -5.92 9.50
N PHE A 112 -5.25 -6.01 8.55
CA PHE A 112 -4.05 -6.81 8.68
C PHE A 112 -3.22 -6.39 9.89
N ASN A 113 -2.81 -7.34 10.73
CA ASN A 113 -2.11 -7.07 11.97
C ASN A 113 -0.83 -7.90 12.09
N PRO A 114 0.31 -7.40 11.57
CA PRO A 114 1.60 -8.08 11.68
C PRO A 114 2.04 -8.16 13.16
N LYS A 115 2.15 -9.38 13.69
CA LYS A 115 2.54 -9.60 15.08
C LYS A 115 4.03 -9.37 15.29
N LYS A 116 4.42 -8.90 16.47
CA LYS A 116 5.83 -8.60 16.77
C LYS A 116 6.65 -9.89 16.87
N GLU A 117 6.01 -10.94 17.36
CA GLU A 117 6.50 -12.29 17.57
C GLU A 117 6.79 -13.05 16.26
N ASP A 118 6.14 -12.65 15.17
CA ASP A 118 6.33 -13.21 13.83
C ASP A 118 7.50 -12.58 13.06
N VAL A 119 8.12 -11.53 13.61
CA VAL A 119 9.34 -10.95 13.01
C VAL A 119 10.42 -12.03 12.99
N ALA A 120 11.02 -12.23 11.82
CA ALA A 120 12.05 -13.23 11.61
C ALA A 120 13.16 -13.05 12.65
N LYS A 121 13.40 -14.10 13.42
CA LYS A 121 14.53 -14.17 14.35
C LYS A 121 15.73 -14.56 13.50
N TRP A 122 16.54 -13.57 13.12
CA TRP A 122 17.98 -13.64 12.83
C TRP A 122 18.54 -14.93 12.14
N PRO A 123 19.31 -14.79 11.04
CA PRO A 123 20.69 -14.40 11.27
C PRO A 123 21.26 -13.21 10.47
N TYR A 124 21.07 -11.93 10.88
CA TYR A 124 21.95 -10.79 10.50
C TYR A 124 21.91 -9.60 11.51
N ASN A 125 22.98 -9.52 12.29
CA ASN A 125 23.40 -8.61 13.37
C ASN A 125 24.77 -8.38 12.77
N LEU A 126 24.89 -7.27 12.07
CA LEU A 126 26.18 -6.65 11.91
C LEU A 126 26.34 -5.73 13.11
#